data_AF-A0A537ZHY8-F1
#
_entry.id   AF-A0A537ZHY8-F1
#
_cell.length_a   1.000
_cell.length_b   1.000
_cell.length_c   1.000
_cell.angle_alpha   90.00
_cell.angle_beta   90.00
_cell.angle_gamma   90.00
#
_symmetry.space_group_name_H-M   'P 1'
#
loop_
_entity.id
_entity.type
_entity.pdbx_description
1 polymer ?
#
loop_
_entity_poly.entity_id
_entity_poly.type
_entity_poly.pdbx_seq_one_letter_code
_entity_poly.pdbx_strand_id
1 'polypeptide(L)' 'MIAEVGPTEILIILFVVLLLFGSAKLPKLARSMGQASKEFRKGLNEGAHDDEDASGETAK' A
#
# COMPACT_ATOMS: atom_id res chain seq x y z
N MET A 1 5.44 29.20 12.73
CA MET A 1 6.06 29.50 11.42
C MET A 1 6.43 28.18 10.75
N ILE A 2 5.41 27.42 10.36
CA ILE A 2 5.59 26.17 9.61
C ILE A 2 5.42 26.58 8.16
N ALA A 3 6.53 26.58 7.42
CA ALA A 3 6.51 26.82 5.99
C ALA A 3 5.50 25.83 5.38
N GLU A 4 4.41 26.38 4.87
CA GLU A 4 3.42 25.65 4.11
C GLU A 4 4.16 25.15 2.88
N VAL A 5 4.57 23.86 2.91
CA VAL A 5 5.27 23.25 1.79
C VAL A 5 4.30 23.29 0.63
N GLY A 6 4.54 24.24 -0.27
CA GLY A 6 3.62 24.54 -1.33
C GLY A 6 3.59 23.42 -2.36
N PRO A 7 2.56 23.40 -3.22
CA PRO A 7 2.52 22.47 -4.34
C PRO A 7 3.77 22.59 -5.23
N THR A 8 4.41 23.76 -5.27
CA THR A 8 5.66 24.01 -5.99
C THR A 8 6.85 23.26 -5.39
N GLU A 9 7.10 23.34 -4.07
CA GLU A 9 8.18 22.57 -3.43
C GLU A 9 8.00 21.07 -3.61
N ILE A 10 6.76 20.57 -3.48
CA ILE A 10 6.46 19.15 -3.67
C ILE A 10 6.82 18.71 -5.10
N LEU A 11 6.53 19.53 -6.11
CA LEU A 11 6.83 19.24 -7.50
C LEU A 11 8.34 19.19 -7.76
N ILE A 12 9.12 20.09 -7.15
CA ILE A 12 10.59 20.09 -7.24
C ILE A 12 11.17 18.82 -6.61
N ILE A 13 10.72 18.45 -5.41
CA ILE A 13 11.16 17.23 -4.74
C ILE A 13 10.83 16.00 -5.58
N LEU A 14 9.60 15.94 -6.10
CA LEU A 14 9.16 14.87 -6.99
C LEU A 14 10.05 14.78 -8.24
N PHE A 15 10.43 15.92 -8.81
CA PHE A 15 11.32 15.97 -9.97
C PHE A 15 12.71 15.41 -9.65
N VAL A 16 13.31 15.80 -8.53
CA VAL A 16 14.61 15.26 -8.08
C VAL A 16 14.52 13.74 -7.84
N VAL A 17 13.46 13.29 -7.16
CA VAL A 17 13.21 11.86 -6.95
C VAL A 17 13.06 11.12 -8.28
N LEU A 18 12.36 11.70 -9.26
CA LEU A 18 12.24 11.14 -10.61
C LEU A 18 13.59 11.09 -11.35
N LEU A 19 14.49 12.03 -11.14
CA LEU A 19 15.83 11.99 -11.75
C LEU A 19 16.70 10.88 -11.13
N LEU A 20 16.63 10.70 -9.81
CA LEU A 20 17.42 9.69 -9.11
C LEU A 20 16.93 8.26 -9.39
N PHE A 21 15.62 8.04 -9.34
CA PHE A 21 15.03 6.71 -9.48
C PHE A 21 14.52 6.43 -10.90
N GLY A 22 14.22 7.45 -11.69
CA GLY A 22 13.59 7.34 -13.01
C GLY A 22 12.07 7.26 -12.95
N SER A 23 11.40 7.79 -13.98
CA SER A 23 9.93 7.80 -14.11
C SER A 23 9.29 6.40 -14.14
N ALA A 24 10.05 5.37 -14.52
CA ALA A 24 9.57 4.00 -14.56
C ALA A 24 9.67 3.25 -13.22
N LYS A 25 10.59 3.63 -12.32
CA LYS A 25 10.84 2.86 -11.08
C LYS A 25 9.86 3.21 -9.97
N LEU A 26 9.52 4.49 -9.78
CA LEU A 26 8.52 4.90 -8.80
C LEU A 26 7.17 4.16 -8.94
N PRO A 27 6.52 4.17 -10.12
CA PRO A 27 5.24 3.48 -10.28
C PRO A 27 5.39 1.96 -10.18
N LYS A 28 6.53 1.41 -10.59
CA LYS A 28 6.79 -0.04 -10.46
C LYS A 28 6.89 -0.45 -8.99
N LEU A 29 7.61 0.32 -8.17
CA LEU A 29 7.73 0.12 -6.72
C LEU A 29 6.38 0.29 -6.02
N ALA A 30 5.62 1.34 -6.37
CA ALA A 30 4.29 1.57 -5.82
C ALA A 30 3.33 0.41 -6.15
N ARG A 31 3.37 -0.11 -7.38
CA ARG A 31 2.57 -1.27 -7.79
C ARG A 31 2.95 -2.54 -7.03
N SER A 32 4.24 -2.86 -6.91
CA SER A 32 4.68 -4.05 -6.18
C SER A 32 4.36 -3.96 -4.69
N MET A 33 4.54 -2.77 -4.09
CA MET A 33 4.21 -2.53 -2.68
C MET A 33 2.69 -2.59 -2.46
N GLY A 34 1.89 -2.05 -3.37
CA GLY A 34 0.44 -2.11 -3.33
C GLY A 34 -0.09 -3.55 -3.45
N GLN A 35 0.48 -4.34 -4.35
CA GLN A 35 0.16 -5.77 -4.46
C GLN A 35 0.49 -6.52 -3.17
N ALA A 36 1.70 -6.33 -2.63
CA ALA A 36 2.09 -6.94 -1.35
C ALA A 36 1.16 -6.53 -0.20
N SER A 37 0.82 -5.24 -0.09
CA SER A 37 -0.12 -4.77 0.93
C SER A 37 -1.53 -5.32 0.74
N LYS A 38 -1.98 -5.50 -0.51
CA LYS A 38 -3.29 -6.09 -0.82
C LYS A 38 -3.36 -7.55 -0.41
N GLU A 39 -2.37 -8.36 -0.81
CA GLU A 39 -2.29 -9.78 -0.43
C GLU A 39 -2.14 -9.94 1.09
N PHE A 40 -1.35 -9.07 1.74
CA PHE A 40 -1.22 -9.07 3.19
C PHE A 40 -2.56 -8.81 3.90
N ARG A 41 -3.32 -7.80 3.45
CA ARG A 41 -4.65 -7.52 4.00
C ARG A 41 -5.65 -8.64 3.73
N LYS A 42 -5.58 -9.26 2.56
CA LYS A 42 -6.41 -10.41 2.19
C LYS A 42 -6.14 -11.60 3.12
N GLY A 43 -4.88 -11.97 3.33
CA GLY A 43 -4.51 -13.07 4.23
C GLY A 43 -4.90 -12.81 5.69
N LEU A 44 -4.82 -11.56 6.16
CA LEU A 44 -5.30 -11.19 7.50
C LEU A 44 -6.83 -11.34 7.62
N ASN A 45 -7.60 -10.95 6.60
CA ASN A 45 -9.05 -11.09 6.63
C ASN A 45 -9.49 -12.55 6.49
N GLU A 46 -8.88 -13.33 5.58
CA GLU A 46 -9.19 -14.75 5.43
C GLU A 46 -8.87 -15.53 6.72
N GLY A 47 -7.74 -15.25 7.37
CA GLY A 47 -7.41 -15.85 8.66
C GLY A 47 -8.34 -15.44 9.80
N ALA A 48 -8.91 -14.23 9.76
CA ALA A 48 -9.89 -13.78 10.75
C ALA A 48 -11.30 -14.39 10.54
N HIS A 49 -11.67 -14.66 9.28
CA HIS A 49 -12.96 -15.27 8.94
C HIS A 49 -12.98 -16.80 9.15
N ASP A 50 -11.83 -17.48 9.01
CA ASP A 50 -11.73 -18.94 9.23
C ASP A 50 -11.95 -19.35 10.70
N ASP A 51 -11.75 -18.43 11.65
CA ASP A 51 -12.07 -18.63 13.08
C ASP A 51 -13.59 -18.53 13.37
N GLU A 52 -14.38 -17.88 12.51
CA GLU A 52 -15.83 -17.69 12.70
C GLU A 52 -16.67 -18.81 12.06
N ASP A 53 -16.19 -19.43 10.97
CA ASP A 53 -16.91 -20.51 10.27
C ASP A 53 -16.72 -21.91 10.92
N ALA A 54 -15.68 -22.11 11.75
CA ALA A 54 -15.43 -23.38 12.44
C ALA A 54 -16.42 -23.72 13.58
N SER A 55 -17.33 -22.80 13.95
CA SER A 55 -18.35 -23.04 14.99
C SER A 55 -19.71 -23.53 14.45
N GLY A 56 -19.87 -23.68 13.13
CA GLY A 56 -21.17 -23.95 12.49
C GLY A 56 -21.48 -25.40 12.08
N GLU A 57 -20.50 -26.31 12.06
CA GLU A 57 -20.65 -27.64 11.43
C GLU A 57 -20.47 -28.82 12.41
N THR A 58 -21.06 -28.73 13.61
CA THR A 58 -21.21 -29.90 14.52
C THR A 58 -22.67 -30.13 14.95
N ALA A 59 -23.64 -29.45 14.32
CA ALA A 59 -25.06 -29.60 14.63
C ALA A 59 -25.89 -29.88 13.37
N LYS A 60 -25.65 -31.03 12.73
CA LYS A 60 -26.67 -31.68 11.90
C LYS A 60 -26.56 -33.20 11.99
#